data_AF-A0A8J2J7T8-F1
#
_entry.id   AF-A0A8J2J7T8-F1
#
_cell.length_a   1.000
_cell.length_b   1.000
_cell.length_c   1.000
_cell.angle_alpha   90.00
_cell.angle_beta   90.00
_cell.angle_gamma   90.00
#
_symmetry.space_group_name_H-M   'P 1'
#
loop_
_entity.id
_entity.type
_entity.pdbx_description
1 polymer ?
#
loop_
_entity_poly.entity_id
_entity_poly.type
_entity_poly.pdbx_seq_one_letter_code
_entity_poly.pdbx_strand_id
1 'polypeptide(L)' 'SGMRMYKPKYASPAIYSVLLKCWAQEADSRPSFGELSQLFGNILIQSNVVK' A
#
# COMPACT_ATOMS: atom_id res chain seq x y z
N SER A 1 -20.16 -2.47 4.10
CA SER A 1 -18.80 -3.04 4.18
C SER A 1 -18.73 -4.31 3.34
N GLY A 2 -17.63 -4.53 2.61
CA GLY A 2 -17.43 -5.71 1.77
C GLY A 2 -16.14 -6.44 2.15
N MET A 3 -16.07 -7.75 1.91
CA MET A 3 -14.84 -8.50 2.12
C MET A 3 -13.72 -8.00 1.19
N ARG A 4 -12.49 -7.98 1.70
CA ARG A 4 -11.29 -7.65 0.94
C ARG A 4 -10.43 -8.89 0.79
N MET A 5 -9.61 -8.91 -0.26
CA MET A 5 -8.68 -10.01 -0.49
C MET A 5 -7.68 -10.09 0.65
N TYR A 6 -7.38 -11.30 1.10
CA TYR A 6 -6.30 -11.55 2.04
C TYR A 6 -4.95 -11.12 1.46
N LYS A 7 -3.98 -10.87 2.35
CA LYS A 7 -2.60 -10.55 1.96
C LYS A 7 -2.01 -11.65 1.07
N PRO A 8 -1.54 -11.31 -0.15
CA PRO A 8 -0.81 -12.26 -0.99
C PRO A 8 0.44 -12.80 -0.29
N LYS A 9 0.83 -14.03 -0.60
CA LYS A 9 1.99 -14.73 0.02
C LYS A 9 3.27 -13.89 -0.01
N TYR A 10 3.58 -13.28 -1.16
CA TYR A 10 4.81 -12.54 -1.40
C TYR A 10 4.67 -11.01 -1.23
N ALA A 11 3.49 -10.53 -0.83
CA ALA A 11 3.32 -9.12 -0.51
C ALA A 11 3.92 -8.82 0.86
N SER A 12 4.81 -7.83 0.92
CA SER A 12 5.30 -7.29 2.19
C SER A 12 4.14 -6.63 2.95
N PRO A 13 4.22 -6.53 4.30
CA PRO A 13 3.22 -5.81 5.08
C PRO A 13 3.00 -4.38 4.60
N ALA A 14 4.06 -3.69 4.17
CA ALA A 14 4.00 -2.33 3.65
C ALA A 14 3.20 -2.24 2.35
N ILE A 15 3.45 -3.13 1.39
CA ILE A 15 2.68 -3.18 0.13
C ILE A 15 1.21 -3.49 0.40
N TYR A 16 0.91 -4.43 1.29
CA TYR A 16 -0.48 -4.75 1.63
C TYR A 16 -1.20 -3.60 2.34
N SER A 17 -0.50 -2.82 3.16
CA SER A 17 -1.05 -1.59 3.76
C SER A 17 -1.44 -0.57 2.69
N VAL A 18 -0.63 -0.41 1.64
CA VAL A 18 -1.00 0.46 0.49
C VAL A 18 -2.26 -0.07 -0.21
N LEU A 19 -2.37 -1.38 -0.45
CA LEU A 19 -3.57 -1.97 -1.06
C LEU A 19 -4.84 -1.71 -0.22
N LEU A 20 -4.75 -1.82 1.11
CA LEU A 20 -5.87 -1.51 2.01
C LEU A 20 -6.29 -0.04 1.92
N LYS A 21 -5.35 0.90 1.78
CA LYS A 21 -5.64 2.33 1.55
C LYS A 21 -6.36 2.55 0.22
N CYS A 22 -5.92 1.89 -0.86
CA CYS A 22 -6.59 1.96 -2.15
C CYS A 22 -8.03 1.42 -2.12
N TRP A 23 -8.31 0.49 -1.21
CA TRP A 23 -9.64 -0.11 -1.03
C TRP A 23 -10.49 0.52 0.08
N ALA A 24 -10.13 1.74 0.52
CA ALA A 24 -10.92 2.51 1.44
C ALA A 24 -12.37 2.63 0.95
N GLN A 25 -13.31 2.51 1.90
CA GLN A 25 -14.74 2.58 1.61
C GLN A 25 -15.09 3.92 0.97
N GLU A 26 -14.67 5.00 1.62
CA GLU A 26 -14.82 6.37 1.12
C GLU A 26 -13.83 6.65 -0.01
N ALA A 27 -14.33 7.13 -1.14
CA ALA A 27 -13.52 7.40 -2.32
C ALA A 27 -12.44 8.45 -2.04
N ASP A 28 -12.79 9.51 -1.31
CA ASP A 28 -11.90 10.62 -0.97
C ASP A 28 -10.80 10.23 0.05
N SER A 29 -10.95 9.07 0.71
CA SER A 29 -9.91 8.52 1.60
C SER A 29 -8.86 7.69 0.86
N ARG A 30 -9.02 7.48 -0.44
CA ARG A 30 -8.07 6.71 -1.26
C ARG A 30 -6.92 7.63 -1.68
N PRO A 31 -5.69 7.12 -1.73
CA PRO A 31 -4.55 7.92 -2.16
C PRO A 31 -4.66 8.27 -3.65
N SER A 32 -4.23 9.48 -4.00
CA SER A 32 -3.94 9.87 -5.36
C SER A 32 -2.74 9.10 -5.92
N PHE A 33 -2.58 9.10 -7.24
CA PHE A 33 -1.40 8.49 -7.86
C PHE A 33 -0.08 9.15 -7.44
N GLY A 34 -0.08 10.46 -7.17
CA GLY A 34 1.11 11.16 -6.64
C GLY A 34 1.52 10.64 -5.26
N GLU A 35 0.54 10.45 -4.37
CA GLU A 35 0.79 9.85 -3.05
C GLU A 35 1.24 8.39 -3.16
N LEU A 36 0.67 7.61 -4.09
CA LEU A 36 1.11 6.24 -4.34
C LEU A 36 2.58 6.17 -4.78
N SER A 37 3.01 7.05 -5.69
CA SER A 37 4.41 7.11 -6.11
C SER A 37 5.35 7.40 -4.94
N GLN A 38 4.98 8.32 -4.04
CA GLN A 38 5.76 8.62 -2.84
C GLN A 38 5.79 7.42 -1.87
N LEU A 39 4.65 6.78 -1.63
CA LEU A 39 4.55 5.60 -0.76
C LEU A 39 5.43 4.45 -1.28
N PHE A 40 5.36 4.13 -2.58
CA PHE A 40 6.20 3.09 -3.15
C PHE A 40 7.69 3.46 -3.16
N GLY A 41 8.04 4.73 -3.43
CA GLY A 41 9.40 5.22 -3.31
C GLY A 41 9.97 5.00 -1.91
N ASN A 42 9.20 5.34 -0.88
CA ASN A 42 9.59 5.14 0.53
C ASN A 42 9.78 3.65 0.86
N ILE A 43 8.90 2.77 0.36
CA ILE A 43 9.01 1.31 0.56
C ILE A 43 10.28 0.76 -0.07
N LEU A 44 10.63 1.22 -1.28
CA LEU A 44 11.83 0.80 -1.99
C LEU A 44 13.09 1.27 -1.26
N ILE A 45 13.11 2.52 -0.79
CA ILE A 45 14.24 3.07 -0.02
C ILE A 45 14.42 2.26 1.27
N GLN A 46 13.35 2.05 2.05
CA GLN A 46 13.43 1.30 3.31
C GLN A 46 13.90 -0.15 3.10
N SER A 47 13.53 -0.76 1.97
CA SER A 47 13.97 -2.11 1.61
C SER A 47 15.46 -2.17 1.25
N ASN A 48 16.07 -1.05 0.87
CA ASN A 48 17.47 -0.92 0.49
C ASN A 48 18.37 -0.35 1.60
N VAL A 49 17.83 -0.02 2.79
CA VAL A 49 18.57 0.71 3.83
C VAL A 49 19.18 -0.19 4.92
N VAL A 50 18.93 -1.51 4.95
CA VAL A 50 19.73 -2.40 5.81
C VAL A 50 19.94 -3.79 5.18
N LYS A 51 21.22 -4.07 4.87
CA LYS A 51 21.89 -5.30 4.38
C LYS A 51 22.04 -5.44 2.87
#